data_AF-A0A518EZ87-F1
#
_entry.id   AF-A0A518EZ87-F1
#
_cell.length_a   1.000
_cell.length_b   1.000
_cell.length_c   1.000
_cell.angle_alpha   90.00
_cell.angle_beta   90.00
_cell.angle_gamma   90.00
#
_symmetry.space_group_name_H-M   'P 1'
#
loop_
_entity.id
_entity.type
_entity.pdbx_description
1 polymer ?
#
loop_
_entity_poly.entity_id
_entity_poly.type
_entity_poly.pdbx_seq_one_letter_code
_entity_poly.pdbx_strand_id
1 'polypeptide(L)'
;MHIQKERKRLVIRRLASGFTLVEMMIALTIVSIILLATAASLQREAESVGQLQRLSYSERLIQDLFTKIEQRLDFGQGINPTTTLASGLSGGGTAGLVIQDHLGFPYEGTIVIEPGTASEERVTYTTLAPNVSELAQLTRGARGTASTGHPTNSLVLWEGVSFPIENQIAPAAGTFDGQTDDLRGPVFYRGDGVGFTYRRPVDPARTGTFIDAGGIRWGATVGGADTTDGCACLVFSPIGVVTEAERNFDINNDGDLDDTFDLGGISDLAWNAVDPALGTSSLELVSPILLQERDNYGSDLNGDGFDDPMFLWTPDSGRLRIRLFALLGDVNGREIVKRFETVLYLRNGAAN
;
A
#
# COMPACT_ATOMS: atom_id res chain seq x y z
N MET A 1 -64.41 -84.55 4.46
CA MET A 1 -63.69 -83.55 5.27
C MET A 1 -62.65 -82.89 4.38
N HIS A 2 -62.75 -81.57 4.23
CA HIS A 2 -61.91 -80.69 3.42
C HIS A 2 -60.40 -80.99 3.52
N ILE A 3 -59.67 -80.81 2.41
CA ILE A 3 -58.62 -79.79 2.25
C ILE A 3 -58.24 -79.74 0.77
N GLN A 4 -58.72 -78.70 0.08
CA GLN A 4 -58.07 -78.17 -1.10
C GLN A 4 -56.71 -77.60 -0.67
N LYS A 5 -55.63 -78.01 -1.34
CA LYS A 5 -54.36 -77.30 -1.30
C LYS A 5 -53.90 -77.09 -2.75
N GLU A 6 -54.52 -76.11 -3.41
CA GLU A 6 -54.07 -75.63 -4.72
C GLU A 6 -52.66 -75.04 -4.58
N ARG A 7 -51.67 -75.79 -5.08
CA ARG A 7 -50.34 -75.27 -5.37
C ARG A 7 -50.43 -74.36 -6.59
N LYS A 8 -50.56 -73.05 -6.39
CA LYS A 8 -50.23 -72.06 -7.41
C LYS A 8 -48.74 -72.19 -7.76
N ARG A 9 -48.44 -72.87 -8.87
CA ARG A 9 -47.12 -72.83 -9.51
C ARG A 9 -46.89 -71.41 -10.02
N LEU A 10 -46.08 -70.65 -9.30
CA LEU A 10 -45.56 -69.37 -9.75
C LEU A 10 -44.56 -69.68 -10.88
N VAL A 11 -45.03 -69.62 -12.12
CA VAL A 11 -44.17 -69.69 -13.32
C VAL A 11 -43.40 -68.38 -13.38
N ILE A 12 -42.20 -68.36 -12.83
CA ILE A 12 -41.22 -67.30 -13.07
C ILE A 12 -40.75 -67.48 -14.51
N ARG A 13 -41.46 -66.86 -15.46
CA ARG A 13 -40.90 -66.58 -16.80
C ARG A 13 -39.74 -65.63 -16.58
N ARG A 14 -38.50 -66.15 -16.56
CA ARG A 14 -37.31 -65.34 -16.87
C ARG A 14 -37.44 -64.94 -18.34
N LEU A 15 -38.10 -63.81 -18.60
CA LEU A 15 -37.90 -63.05 -19.82
C LEU A 15 -36.45 -62.56 -19.76
N ALA A 16 -35.54 -63.27 -20.44
CA ALA A 16 -34.28 -62.66 -20.83
C ALA A 16 -34.63 -61.62 -21.91
N SER A 17 -35.08 -60.43 -21.50
CA SER A 17 -35.23 -59.31 -22.42
C SER A 17 -33.82 -58.82 -22.76
N GLY A 18 -33.33 -59.21 -23.93
CA GLY A 18 -32.16 -58.55 -24.51
C GLY A 18 -32.50 -57.09 -24.75
N PHE A 19 -31.58 -56.19 -24.39
CA PHE A 19 -31.70 -54.77 -24.73
C PHE A 19 -31.78 -54.62 -26.25
N THR A 20 -32.72 -53.82 -26.71
CA THR A 20 -32.81 -53.44 -28.12
C THR A 20 -31.66 -52.50 -28.46
N LEU A 21 -31.20 -52.52 -29.73
CA LEU A 21 -30.14 -51.62 -30.20
C LEU A 21 -30.49 -50.13 -30.00
N VAL A 22 -31.80 -49.80 -30.10
CA VAL A 22 -32.32 -48.46 -29.86
C VAL A 22 -32.16 -48.05 -28.40
N GLU A 23 -32.48 -48.93 -27.44
CA GLU A 23 -32.28 -48.64 -26.01
C GLU A 23 -30.81 -48.42 -25.67
N MET A 24 -29.89 -49.18 -26.26
CA MET A 24 -28.44 -48.95 -26.08
C MET A 24 -28.00 -47.59 -26.63
N MET A 25 -28.50 -47.18 -27.80
CA MET A 25 -28.18 -45.86 -28.36
C MET A 25 -28.68 -44.71 -27.47
N ILE A 26 -29.92 -44.81 -26.97
CA ILE A 26 -30.50 -43.80 -26.07
C ILE A 26 -29.69 -43.74 -24.78
N ALA A 27 -29.35 -44.88 -24.18
CA ALA A 27 -28.54 -44.93 -22.97
C ALA A 27 -27.15 -44.31 -23.18
N LEU A 28 -26.46 -44.64 -24.28
CA LEU A 28 -25.15 -44.06 -24.62
C LEU A 28 -25.23 -42.54 -24.84
N THR A 29 -26.30 -42.06 -25.45
CA THR A 29 -26.51 -40.63 -25.67
C THR A 29 -26.72 -39.90 -24.34
N ILE A 30 -27.57 -40.44 -23.46
CA ILE A 30 -27.83 -39.87 -22.13
C ILE A 30 -26.54 -39.85 -21.30
N VAL A 31 -25.79 -40.95 -21.27
CA VAL A 31 -24.52 -41.03 -20.54
C VAL A 31 -23.51 -40.02 -21.11
N SER A 32 -23.43 -39.86 -22.43
CA SER A 32 -22.53 -38.88 -23.05
C SER A 32 -22.90 -37.44 -22.69
N ILE A 33 -24.20 -37.10 -22.70
CA ILE A 33 -24.68 -35.77 -22.27
C ILE A 33 -24.37 -35.53 -20.79
N ILE A 34 -24.61 -36.53 -19.93
CA ILE A 34 -24.29 -36.43 -18.50
C ILE A 34 -22.79 -36.20 -18.34
N LEU A 35 -21.93 -37.02 -18.96
CA LEU A 35 -20.47 -36.88 -18.86
C LEU A 35 -19.97 -35.53 -19.36
N LEU A 36 -20.53 -35.00 -20.46
CA LEU A 36 -20.20 -33.66 -20.96
C LEU A 36 -20.62 -32.57 -19.97
N ALA A 37 -21.81 -32.69 -19.36
CA ALA A 37 -22.28 -31.75 -18.35
C ALA A 37 -21.40 -31.80 -17.09
N THR A 38 -21.02 -32.99 -16.61
CA THR A 38 -20.11 -33.12 -15.47
C THR A 38 -18.72 -32.58 -15.79
N ALA A 39 -18.19 -32.85 -16.98
CA ALA A 39 -16.89 -32.32 -17.41
C ALA A 39 -16.89 -30.78 -17.46
N ALA A 40 -17.95 -30.18 -18.04
CA ALA A 40 -18.11 -28.73 -18.06
C ALA A 40 -18.26 -28.14 -16.64
N SER A 41 -18.97 -28.82 -15.74
CA SER A 41 -19.08 -28.41 -14.34
C SER A 41 -17.73 -28.46 -13.62
N LEU A 42 -16.99 -29.56 -13.77
CA LEU A 42 -15.66 -29.73 -13.18
C LEU A 42 -14.65 -28.70 -13.70
N GLN A 43 -14.73 -28.35 -14.99
CA GLN A 43 -13.87 -27.30 -15.55
C GLN A 43 -14.16 -25.93 -14.92
N ARG A 44 -15.44 -25.57 -14.77
CA ARG A 44 -15.83 -24.31 -14.09
C ARG A 44 -15.40 -24.29 -12.63
N GLU A 45 -15.54 -25.40 -11.91
CA GLU A 45 -15.07 -25.52 -10.53
C GLU A 45 -13.54 -25.38 -10.45
N ALA A 46 -12.79 -26.00 -11.35
CA ALA A 46 -11.34 -25.89 -11.39
C ALA A 46 -10.88 -24.45 -11.65
N GLU A 47 -11.53 -23.75 -12.57
CA GLU A 47 -11.27 -22.32 -12.85
C GLU A 47 -11.56 -21.45 -11.62
N SER A 48 -12.71 -21.67 -10.97
CA SER A 48 -13.08 -20.95 -9.74
C SER A 48 -12.11 -21.21 -8.58
N VAL A 49 -11.70 -22.47 -8.38
CA VAL A 49 -10.68 -22.83 -7.38
C VAL A 49 -9.34 -22.14 -7.69
N GLY A 50 -8.94 -22.09 -8.95
CA GLY A 50 -7.73 -21.39 -9.38
C GLY A 50 -7.77 -19.88 -9.08
N GLN A 51 -8.91 -19.24 -9.34
CA GLN A 51 -9.12 -17.82 -9.00
C GLN A 51 -9.05 -17.59 -7.48
N LEU A 52 -9.72 -18.41 -6.67
CA LEU A 52 -9.69 -18.32 -5.21
C LEU A 52 -8.27 -18.54 -4.64
N GLN A 53 -7.48 -19.43 -5.24
CA GLN A 53 -6.09 -19.64 -4.85
C GLN A 53 -5.22 -18.39 -5.10
N ARG A 54 -5.43 -17.69 -6.23
CA ARG A 54 -4.72 -16.44 -6.53
C ARG A 54 -5.07 -15.35 -5.52
N LEU A 55 -6.35 -15.16 -5.23
CA LEU A 55 -6.79 -14.21 -4.21
C LEU A 55 -6.18 -14.52 -2.84
N SER A 56 -6.23 -15.78 -2.43
CA SER A 56 -5.66 -16.23 -1.15
C SER A 56 -4.14 -16.00 -1.07
N TYR A 57 -3.44 -16.16 -2.20
CA TYR A 57 -2.02 -15.88 -2.29
C TYR A 57 -1.72 -14.39 -2.12
N SER A 58 -2.46 -13.52 -2.83
CA SER A 58 -2.30 -12.07 -2.74
C SER A 58 -2.62 -11.54 -1.33
N GLU A 59 -3.66 -12.06 -0.68
CA GLU A 59 -3.95 -11.73 0.72
C GLU A 59 -2.82 -12.14 1.66
N ARG A 60 -2.23 -13.33 1.44
CA ARG A 60 -1.08 -13.79 2.22
C ARG A 60 0.14 -12.89 2.02
N LEU A 61 0.37 -12.36 0.82
CA LEU A 61 1.44 -11.40 0.56
C LEU A 61 1.25 -10.12 1.38
N ILE A 62 0.03 -9.59 1.47
CA ILE A 62 -0.25 -8.40 2.29
C ILE A 62 -0.05 -8.69 3.78
N GLN A 63 -0.46 -9.86 4.28
CA GLN A 63 -0.22 -10.23 5.67
C GLN A 63 1.28 -10.39 5.98
N ASP A 64 2.05 -10.95 5.05
CA ASP A 64 3.51 -11.02 5.15
C ASP A 64 4.15 -9.62 5.13
N LEU A 65 3.64 -8.71 4.28
CA LEU A 65 4.05 -7.30 4.27
C LEU A 65 3.83 -6.64 5.63
N PHE A 66 2.62 -6.75 6.21
CA PHE A 66 2.35 -6.16 7.52
C PHE A 66 3.23 -6.75 8.61
N THR A 67 3.49 -8.07 8.58
CA THR A 67 4.41 -8.73 9.52
C THR A 67 5.83 -8.17 9.39
N LYS A 68 6.32 -7.96 8.16
CA LYS A 68 7.64 -7.37 7.91
C LYS A 68 7.71 -5.92 8.37
N ILE A 69 6.67 -5.13 8.12
CA ILE A 69 6.59 -3.75 8.61
C ILE A 69 6.60 -3.72 10.14
N GLU A 70 5.79 -4.55 10.79
CA GLU A 70 5.76 -4.66 12.25
C GLU A 70 7.14 -5.01 12.82
N GLN A 71 7.83 -6.01 12.24
CA GLN A 71 9.19 -6.38 12.65
C GLN A 71 10.20 -5.24 12.49
N ARG A 72 10.04 -4.38 11.48
CA ARG A 72 10.90 -3.21 11.26
C ARG A 72 10.63 -2.10 12.26
N LEU A 73 9.37 -1.97 12.69
CA LEU A 73 8.90 -0.88 13.55
C LEU A 73 8.77 -1.25 15.04
N ASP A 74 8.98 -2.51 15.46
CA ASP A 74 8.78 -2.97 16.86
C ASP A 74 9.53 -2.12 17.90
N PHE A 75 10.70 -1.59 17.52
CA PHE A 75 11.48 -0.64 18.32
C PHE A 75 11.66 0.72 17.63
N GLY A 76 10.91 0.99 16.58
CA GLY A 76 10.99 2.24 15.85
C GLY A 76 10.56 3.44 16.69
N GLN A 77 11.15 4.58 16.37
CA GLN A 77 10.70 5.91 16.77
C GLN A 77 10.32 6.66 15.50
N GLY A 78 9.06 7.08 15.38
CA GLY A 78 8.55 7.75 14.19
C GLY A 78 9.10 9.17 14.05
N ILE A 79 9.27 9.66 12.83
CA ILE A 79 9.69 11.05 12.54
C ILE A 79 8.61 11.69 11.67
N ASN A 80 8.36 12.97 11.89
CA ASN A 80 7.58 13.83 10.99
C ASN A 80 8.52 14.79 10.25
N PRO A 81 8.98 14.43 9.03
CA PRO A 81 9.74 15.32 8.17
C PRO A 81 8.90 16.54 7.75
N THR A 82 8.93 17.58 8.57
CA THR A 82 8.26 18.86 8.32
C THR A 82 9.24 19.97 8.61
N THR A 83 9.32 20.93 7.69
CA THR A 83 10.30 21.99 7.72
C THR A 83 9.76 23.22 7.02
N THR A 84 10.58 24.24 6.86
CA THR A 84 10.23 25.41 6.07
C THR A 84 11.36 25.79 5.13
N LEU A 85 11.04 26.59 4.11
CA LEU A 85 12.04 27.17 3.24
C LEU A 85 12.95 28.15 4.01
N ALA A 86 14.25 27.88 4.01
CA ALA A 86 15.25 28.81 4.54
C ALA A 86 15.43 30.02 3.61
N SER A 87 15.17 29.85 2.32
CA SER A 87 15.15 30.90 1.30
C SER A 87 13.99 30.68 0.33
N GLY A 88 13.31 31.77 -0.07
CA GLY A 88 12.23 31.68 -1.05
C GLY A 88 12.66 31.04 -2.38
N LEU A 89 11.74 30.31 -2.99
CA LEU A 89 11.90 29.65 -4.27
C LEU A 89 11.23 30.50 -5.36
N SER A 90 12.00 30.94 -6.36
CA SER A 90 11.42 31.67 -7.50
C SER A 90 10.74 30.71 -8.47
N GLY A 91 9.73 31.18 -9.22
CA GLY A 91 8.91 30.35 -10.12
C GLY A 91 9.64 29.64 -11.27
N GLY A 92 10.95 29.84 -11.44
CA GLY A 92 11.78 29.13 -12.42
C GLY A 92 13.10 28.60 -11.87
N GLY A 93 13.32 28.65 -10.56
CA GLY A 93 14.50 28.08 -9.92
C GLY A 93 14.45 26.55 -9.91
N THR A 94 15.46 25.89 -10.50
CA THR A 94 15.57 24.42 -10.57
C THR A 94 16.89 23.88 -10.00
N ALA A 95 17.83 24.76 -9.66
CA ALA A 95 19.18 24.38 -9.25
C ALA A 95 19.22 23.75 -7.84
N GLY A 96 18.52 24.36 -6.89
CA GLY A 96 18.47 23.89 -5.51
C GLY A 96 17.48 24.66 -4.65
N LEU A 97 17.10 24.05 -3.53
CA LEU A 97 16.15 24.55 -2.54
C LEU A 97 16.72 24.31 -1.14
N VAL A 98 16.84 25.36 -0.33
CA VAL A 98 17.36 25.23 1.04
C VAL A 98 16.20 25.18 2.03
N ILE A 99 16.15 24.12 2.82
CA ILE A 99 15.20 23.91 3.93
C ILE A 99 15.89 24.19 5.28
N GLN A 100 15.12 24.52 6.31
CA GLN A 100 15.70 24.84 7.63
C GLN A 100 16.22 23.60 8.35
N ASP A 101 15.45 22.52 8.29
CA ASP A 101 15.79 21.18 8.80
C ASP A 101 15.51 20.12 7.73
N HIS A 102 16.37 19.10 7.67
CA HIS A 102 16.29 17.97 6.75
C HIS A 102 16.13 16.63 7.48
N LEU A 103 15.95 16.64 8.81
CA LEU A 103 15.75 15.44 9.61
C LEU A 103 14.57 14.63 9.07
N GLY A 104 14.88 13.40 8.67
CA GLY A 104 13.89 12.44 8.19
C GLY A 104 13.45 12.58 6.73
N PHE A 105 13.97 13.58 6.00
CA PHE A 105 13.84 13.63 4.55
C PHE A 105 14.76 12.57 3.92
N PRO A 106 14.26 11.70 3.03
CA PRO A 106 15.10 10.75 2.31
C PRO A 106 16.10 11.48 1.42
N TYR A 107 17.18 10.79 1.04
CA TYR A 107 18.22 11.35 0.16
C TYR A 107 17.68 11.78 -1.22
N GLU A 108 16.64 11.12 -1.69
CA GLU A 108 15.88 11.44 -2.89
C GLU A 108 14.38 11.25 -2.60
N GLY A 109 13.52 11.99 -3.29
CA GLY A 109 12.08 11.88 -3.10
C GLY A 109 11.32 13.09 -3.63
N THR A 110 10.07 13.23 -3.19
CA THR A 110 9.21 14.35 -3.52
C THR A 110 8.82 15.08 -2.24
N ILE A 111 8.87 16.41 -2.29
CA ILE A 111 8.34 17.29 -1.24
C ILE A 111 7.09 18.00 -1.74
N VAL A 112 6.25 18.41 -0.81
CA VAL A 112 5.08 19.28 -1.03
C VAL A 112 5.33 20.61 -0.34
N ILE A 113 5.27 21.70 -1.11
CA ILE A 113 5.42 23.08 -0.61
C ILE A 113 4.03 23.71 -0.52
N GLU A 114 3.74 24.35 0.62
CA GLU A 114 2.44 24.98 0.90
C GLU A 114 1.23 24.03 0.70
N PRO A 115 1.25 22.85 1.35
CA PRO A 115 0.22 21.81 1.22
C PRO A 115 -1.17 22.31 1.62
N GLY A 116 -2.19 21.96 0.82
CA GLY A 116 -3.57 22.36 1.00
C GLY A 116 -3.85 23.83 0.70
N THR A 117 -2.98 24.49 -0.09
CA THR A 117 -3.17 25.86 -0.54
C THR A 117 -3.28 25.95 -2.05
N ALA A 118 -3.80 27.06 -2.58
CA ALA A 118 -3.84 27.30 -4.03
C ALA A 118 -2.45 27.43 -4.67
N SER A 119 -1.40 27.57 -3.88
CA SER A 119 -0.01 27.61 -4.31
C SER A 119 0.70 26.27 -4.12
N GLU A 120 -0.02 25.19 -3.77
CA GLU A 120 0.60 23.89 -3.54
C GLU A 120 1.46 23.46 -4.73
N GLU A 121 2.69 23.05 -4.42
CA GLU A 121 3.61 22.54 -5.43
C GLU A 121 4.34 21.30 -4.95
N ARG A 122 4.38 20.28 -5.82
CA ARG A 122 5.18 19.08 -5.65
C ARG A 122 6.50 19.24 -6.37
N VAL A 123 7.59 19.07 -5.63
CA VAL A 123 8.96 19.18 -6.15
C VAL A 123 9.71 17.88 -5.89
N THR A 124 10.11 17.19 -6.96
CA THR A 124 10.96 16.01 -6.86
C THR A 124 12.42 16.43 -6.83
N TYR A 125 13.22 15.82 -5.96
CA TYR A 125 14.64 16.02 -5.84
C TYR A 125 15.37 14.68 -5.87
N THR A 126 16.55 14.64 -6.46
CA THR A 126 17.37 13.41 -6.58
C THR A 126 18.60 13.45 -5.68
N THR A 127 18.81 14.54 -4.95
CA THR A 127 19.93 14.67 -4.03
C THR A 127 19.57 15.63 -2.91
N LEU A 128 19.72 15.18 -1.67
CA LEU A 128 19.78 16.00 -0.47
C LEU A 128 21.24 16.14 -0.06
N ALA A 129 21.79 17.35 -0.18
CA ALA A 129 23.19 17.62 0.13
C ALA A 129 23.47 17.44 1.63
N PRO A 130 24.53 16.70 1.98
CA PRO A 130 24.88 16.45 3.38
C PRO A 130 25.21 17.75 4.08
N ASN A 131 24.68 17.94 5.29
CA ASN A 131 24.99 19.07 6.18
C ASN A 131 24.58 20.46 5.68
N VAL A 132 23.94 20.59 4.50
CA VAL A 132 23.57 21.90 3.93
C VAL A 132 22.04 22.09 3.85
N SER A 133 21.24 21.09 4.23
CA SER A 133 19.77 21.15 4.09
C SER A 133 19.34 21.65 2.70
N GLU A 134 20.11 21.29 1.67
CA GLU A 134 19.89 21.73 0.28
C GLU A 134 19.41 20.54 -0.54
N LEU A 135 18.20 20.65 -1.07
CA LEU A 135 17.63 19.74 -2.05
C LEU A 135 18.07 20.21 -3.44
N ALA A 136 18.73 19.36 -4.20
CA ALA A 136 19.30 19.69 -5.50
C ALA A 136 18.60 18.91 -6.63
N GLN A 137 18.84 19.35 -7.87
CA GLN A 137 18.31 18.72 -9.09
C GLN A 137 16.79 18.61 -9.07
N LEU A 138 16.14 19.77 -8.93
CA LEU A 138 14.71 19.84 -8.69
C LEU A 138 13.92 19.65 -9.99
N THR A 139 12.94 18.76 -9.95
CA THR A 139 11.83 18.71 -10.92
C THR A 139 10.62 19.38 -10.31
N ARG A 140 10.35 20.60 -10.77
CA ARG A 140 9.27 21.51 -10.34
C ARG A 140 7.93 21.11 -10.96
N GLY A 141 6.81 21.42 -10.29
CA GLY A 141 5.47 21.12 -10.79
C GLY A 141 5.26 19.64 -11.11
N ALA A 142 5.79 18.75 -10.28
CA ALA A 142 5.58 17.32 -10.43
C ALA A 142 4.11 16.97 -10.12
N ARG A 143 3.66 15.79 -10.59
CA ARG A 143 2.36 15.20 -10.20
C ARG A 143 1.18 16.16 -10.35
N GLY A 144 1.02 16.70 -11.56
CA GLY A 144 -0.08 17.60 -11.89
C GLY A 144 -0.02 19.03 -11.29
N THR A 145 0.92 19.33 -10.39
CA THR A 145 1.04 20.68 -9.80
C THR A 145 1.73 21.68 -10.73
N ALA A 146 1.52 22.97 -10.49
CA ALA A 146 2.15 24.04 -11.26
C ALA A 146 3.41 24.57 -10.55
N SER A 147 4.46 24.86 -11.32
CA SER A 147 5.65 25.54 -10.81
C SER A 147 5.32 27.01 -10.45
N THR A 148 5.39 27.37 -9.16
CA THR A 148 5.09 28.73 -8.68
C THR A 148 6.16 29.34 -7.76
N GLY A 149 6.01 30.59 -7.35
CA GLY A 149 6.96 31.24 -6.44
C GLY A 149 6.55 31.04 -4.99
N HIS A 150 7.47 30.60 -4.13
CA HIS A 150 7.23 30.43 -2.70
C HIS A 150 8.11 31.36 -1.87
N PRO A 151 7.55 32.09 -0.90
CA PRO A 151 8.34 32.93 0.00
C PRO A 151 9.23 32.12 0.94
N THR A 152 10.19 32.80 1.58
CA THR A 152 10.90 32.23 2.74
C THR A 152 9.89 31.87 3.83
N ASN A 153 10.15 30.79 4.58
CA ASN A 153 9.29 30.21 5.61
C ASN A 153 8.01 29.52 5.09
N SER A 154 7.84 29.33 3.78
CA SER A 154 6.79 28.43 3.27
C SER A 154 6.97 27.03 3.85
N LEU A 155 5.86 26.42 4.27
CA LEU A 155 5.83 25.07 4.83
C LEU A 155 6.27 24.05 3.76
N VAL A 156 7.12 23.11 4.17
CA VAL A 156 7.57 22.00 3.34
C VAL A 156 7.35 20.69 4.07
N LEU A 157 6.70 19.77 3.39
CA LEU A 157 6.50 18.39 3.84
C LEU A 157 7.24 17.45 2.90
N TRP A 158 7.79 16.36 3.44
CA TRP A 158 8.03 15.20 2.60
C TRP A 158 6.69 14.56 2.22
N GLU A 159 6.51 14.20 0.95
CA GLU A 159 5.27 13.60 0.43
C GLU A 159 4.87 12.33 1.20
N GLY A 160 5.87 11.61 1.73
CA GLY A 160 5.60 10.45 2.54
C GLY A 160 4.84 10.74 3.84
N VAL A 161 4.83 11.97 4.35
CA VAL A 161 4.17 12.27 5.64
C VAL A 161 2.67 12.44 5.46
N SER A 162 1.89 11.79 6.32
CA SER A 162 0.52 12.20 6.63
C SER A 162 0.39 12.41 8.14
N PHE A 163 0.11 13.65 8.57
CA PHE A 163 0.08 14.03 9.98
C PHE A 163 -1.29 14.57 10.39
N PRO A 164 -1.71 14.39 11.67
CA PRO A 164 -3.00 14.84 12.13
C PRO A 164 -3.07 16.36 12.12
N ILE A 165 -4.19 16.89 11.64
CA ILE A 165 -4.49 18.31 11.74
C ILE A 165 -4.97 18.59 13.17
N GLU A 166 -4.24 19.45 13.87
CA GLU A 166 -4.57 19.80 15.23
C GLU A 166 -5.93 20.51 15.34
N ASN A 167 -6.71 20.16 16.36
CA ASN A 167 -7.88 20.91 16.84
C ASN A 167 -9.07 21.02 15.86
N GLN A 168 -9.30 20.05 14.95
CA GLN A 168 -10.44 20.10 14.03
C GLN A 168 -11.50 19.03 14.34
N ILE A 169 -12.72 19.48 14.66
CA ILE A 169 -13.90 18.63 14.89
C ILE A 169 -14.59 18.29 13.55
N ALA A 170 -14.47 19.18 12.56
CA ALA A 170 -14.92 19.01 11.18
C ALA A 170 -14.20 20.04 10.28
N PRO A 171 -13.06 19.68 9.65
CA PRO A 171 -12.39 20.55 8.70
C PRO A 171 -13.32 20.94 7.55
N ALA A 172 -13.03 22.06 6.88
CA ALA A 172 -13.67 22.31 5.59
C ALA A 172 -13.18 21.26 4.57
N ALA A 173 -14.05 20.84 3.65
CA ALA A 173 -13.66 19.97 2.54
C ALA A 173 -12.46 20.57 1.78
N GLY A 174 -11.47 19.74 1.43
CA GLY A 174 -10.24 20.16 0.76
C GLY A 174 -9.20 20.83 1.67
N THR A 175 -9.37 20.78 3.00
CA THR A 175 -8.33 21.22 3.95
C THR A 175 -7.59 20.07 4.63
N PHE A 176 -7.93 18.85 4.27
CA PHE A 176 -7.41 17.60 4.80
C PHE A 176 -7.46 16.55 3.70
N ASP A 177 -6.52 15.63 3.78
CA ASP A 177 -6.23 14.63 2.75
C ASP A 177 -6.45 13.22 3.33
N GLY A 178 -7.22 13.09 4.41
CA GLY A 178 -7.60 11.78 4.93
C GLY A 178 -8.30 11.81 6.27
N GLN A 179 -9.08 10.77 6.55
CA GLN A 179 -9.78 10.59 7.80
C GLN A 179 -9.56 9.20 8.39
N THR A 180 -9.52 9.15 9.71
CA THR A 180 -9.59 7.90 10.47
C THR A 180 -10.51 8.03 11.65
N ASP A 181 -11.19 6.95 12.02
CA ASP A 181 -11.92 6.88 13.29
C ASP A 181 -10.98 6.42 14.40
N ASP A 182 -10.77 7.29 15.39
CA ASP A 182 -10.09 6.97 16.64
C ASP A 182 -11.11 6.87 17.79
N LEU A 183 -10.72 6.28 18.92
CA LEU A 183 -11.46 6.17 20.17
C LEU A 183 -11.97 7.53 20.70
N ARG A 184 -11.33 8.63 20.29
CA ARG A 184 -11.71 10.00 20.68
C ARG A 184 -12.59 10.71 19.64
N GLY A 185 -12.92 10.04 18.54
CA GLY A 185 -13.61 10.62 17.39
C GLY A 185 -12.74 10.61 16.14
N PRO A 186 -13.23 11.23 15.05
CA PRO A 186 -12.47 11.29 13.80
C PRO A 186 -11.19 12.11 13.98
N VAL A 187 -10.12 11.64 13.36
CA VAL A 187 -8.84 12.34 13.21
C VAL A 187 -8.65 12.59 11.73
N PHE A 188 -8.42 13.86 11.38
CA PHE A 188 -8.19 14.32 10.02
C PHE A 188 -6.70 14.51 9.79
N TYR A 189 -6.20 14.13 8.63
CA TYR A 189 -4.77 14.15 8.30
C TYR A 189 -4.50 15.08 7.13
N ARG A 190 -3.25 15.53 7.02
CA ARG A 190 -2.73 16.28 5.88
C ARG A 190 -1.44 15.64 5.37
N GLY A 191 -1.31 15.59 4.04
CA GLY A 191 -0.24 14.98 3.28
C GLY A 191 -0.61 13.60 2.76
N ASP A 192 -0.05 13.26 1.60
CA ASP A 192 -0.33 12.04 0.83
C ASP A 192 -0.04 10.74 1.57
N GLY A 193 0.84 10.78 2.58
CA GLY A 193 1.17 9.61 3.38
C GLY A 193 1.74 8.46 2.57
N VAL A 194 2.56 8.71 1.55
CA VAL A 194 3.13 7.65 0.69
C VAL A 194 4.32 6.92 1.32
N GLY A 195 4.68 7.30 2.55
CA GLY A 195 5.75 6.69 3.29
C GLY A 195 5.67 6.94 4.79
N PHE A 196 6.69 6.50 5.51
CA PHE A 196 6.79 6.72 6.95
C PHE A 196 8.25 6.68 7.36
N THR A 197 8.76 7.80 7.88
CA THR A 197 10.13 7.89 8.34
C THR A 197 10.23 7.49 9.81
N TYR A 198 11.28 6.74 10.14
CA TYR A 198 11.56 6.29 11.48
C TYR A 198 13.05 6.16 11.75
N ARG A 199 13.39 6.06 13.04
CA ARG A 199 14.70 5.64 13.54
C ARG A 199 14.55 4.39 14.37
N ARG A 200 15.62 3.61 14.50
CA ARG A 200 15.68 2.42 15.34
C ARG A 200 16.87 2.48 16.30
N PRO A 201 16.86 1.69 17.38
CA PRO A 201 18.02 1.58 18.25
C PRO A 201 19.20 1.01 17.48
N VAL A 202 20.39 1.60 17.65
CA VAL A 202 21.61 1.23 16.93
C VAL A 202 22.79 1.06 17.89
N ASP A 203 23.75 0.21 17.51
CA ASP A 203 25.00 -0.01 18.23
C ASP A 203 26.21 0.14 17.28
N PRO A 204 26.56 1.38 16.89
CA PRO A 204 27.68 1.64 15.98
C PRO A 204 29.01 1.06 16.48
N ALA A 205 29.18 1.01 17.81
CA ALA A 205 30.39 0.51 18.46
C ALA A 205 30.42 -1.02 18.63
N ARG A 206 29.34 -1.74 18.26
CA ARG A 206 29.20 -3.20 18.39
C ARG A 206 29.51 -3.71 19.80
N THR A 207 29.06 -2.95 20.78
CA THR A 207 29.22 -3.22 22.21
C THR A 207 28.23 -4.27 22.75
N GLY A 208 27.21 -4.63 21.99
CA GLY A 208 26.10 -5.49 22.41
C GLY A 208 25.01 -4.73 23.18
N THR A 209 25.05 -3.38 23.19
CA THR A 209 24.05 -2.53 23.85
C THR A 209 23.64 -1.37 22.95
N PHE A 210 22.36 -1.03 22.96
CA PHE A 210 21.82 0.16 22.29
C PHE A 210 21.81 1.40 23.18
N ILE A 211 22.18 1.23 24.45
CA ILE A 211 22.11 2.28 25.48
C ILE A 211 23.51 2.77 25.82
N ASP A 212 23.67 4.09 25.90
CA ASP A 212 24.85 4.76 26.43
C ASP A 212 24.48 5.69 27.63
N ALA A 213 25.40 6.55 28.04
CA ALA A 213 25.17 7.49 29.15
C ALA A 213 24.05 8.52 28.87
N GLY A 214 23.73 8.80 27.60
CA GLY A 214 22.67 9.70 27.16
C GLY A 214 21.32 9.00 26.92
N GLY A 215 21.27 7.67 26.97
CA GLY A 215 20.05 6.88 26.77
C GLY A 215 20.15 5.98 25.55
N ILE A 216 19.02 5.72 24.89
CA ILE A 216 18.98 4.90 23.67
C ILE A 216 19.61 5.68 22.52
N ARG A 217 20.52 5.04 21.80
CA ARG A 217 21.08 5.57 20.56
C ARG A 217 20.14 5.29 19.40
N TRP A 218 19.55 6.35 18.85
CA TRP A 218 18.66 6.28 17.70
C TRP A 218 19.42 6.49 16.41
N GLY A 219 19.02 5.78 15.36
CA GLY A 219 19.64 5.90 14.05
C GLY A 219 19.07 4.89 13.04
N ALA A 220 19.92 4.42 12.13
CA ALA A 220 19.59 3.34 11.21
C ALA A 220 20.82 2.50 10.87
N THR A 221 20.60 1.33 10.27
CA THR A 221 21.67 0.54 9.67
C THR A 221 21.73 0.85 8.20
N VAL A 222 22.85 1.42 7.75
CA VAL A 222 23.07 1.87 6.38
C VAL A 222 24.25 1.10 5.81
N GLY A 223 24.09 0.46 4.66
CA GLY A 223 25.16 -0.38 4.08
C GLY A 223 25.64 -1.51 4.99
N GLY A 224 24.80 -1.98 5.92
CA GLY A 224 25.16 -3.00 6.92
C GLY A 224 25.93 -2.48 8.14
N ALA A 225 26.10 -1.18 8.28
CA ALA A 225 26.71 -0.53 9.44
C ALA A 225 25.70 0.33 10.20
N ASP A 226 25.69 0.19 11.52
CA ASP A 226 24.88 1.01 12.41
C ASP A 226 25.44 2.43 12.52
N THR A 227 24.59 3.43 12.34
CA THR A 227 24.94 4.85 12.46
C THR A 227 23.87 5.61 13.21
N THR A 228 24.27 6.53 14.09
CA THR A 228 23.36 7.44 14.82
C THR A 228 22.81 8.56 13.95
N ASP A 229 23.46 8.84 12.82
CA ASP A 229 23.02 9.83 11.85
C ASP A 229 22.05 9.23 10.81
N GLY A 230 21.80 7.92 10.92
CA GLY A 230 20.93 7.19 10.02
C GLY A 230 19.45 7.51 10.22
N CYS A 231 18.71 7.54 9.12
CA CYS A 231 17.25 7.48 9.11
C CYS A 231 16.82 6.33 8.21
N ALA A 232 15.61 5.82 8.45
CA ALA A 232 14.97 4.87 7.57
C ALA A 232 13.56 5.36 7.22
N CYS A 233 13.03 4.94 6.08
CA CYS A 233 11.64 5.14 5.75
C CYS A 233 11.06 3.93 5.03
N LEU A 234 9.80 3.65 5.33
CA LEU A 234 8.94 2.83 4.50
C LEU A 234 8.40 3.75 3.41
N VAL A 235 8.47 3.36 2.15
CA VAL A 235 7.95 4.20 1.06
C VAL A 235 7.36 3.35 -0.05
N PHE A 236 6.26 3.84 -0.63
CA PHE A 236 5.71 3.28 -1.85
C PHE A 236 6.66 3.53 -3.03
N SER A 237 7.05 2.47 -3.71
CA SER A 237 7.93 2.49 -4.87
C SER A 237 7.15 2.02 -6.10
N PRO A 238 6.81 2.92 -7.05
CA PRO A 238 6.11 2.53 -8.27
C PRO A 238 7.05 1.73 -9.18
N ILE A 239 6.54 0.65 -9.78
CA ILE A 239 7.30 -0.27 -10.66
C ILE A 239 6.64 -0.39 -12.04
N GLY A 240 5.33 -0.21 -12.11
CA GLY A 240 4.57 -0.24 -13.36
C GLY A 240 3.39 0.72 -13.32
N VAL A 241 2.67 0.76 -14.43
CA VAL A 241 1.48 1.60 -14.61
C VAL A 241 0.34 0.71 -15.07
N VAL A 242 -0.86 1.00 -14.57
CA VAL A 242 -2.12 0.36 -14.96
C VAL A 242 -3.10 1.47 -15.28
N THR A 243 -3.78 1.40 -16.42
CA THR A 243 -4.86 2.35 -16.75
C THR A 243 -6.19 1.62 -16.77
N GLU A 244 -7.23 2.31 -16.32
CA GLU A 244 -8.59 1.76 -16.32
C GLU A 244 -9.08 1.51 -17.75
N ALA A 245 -8.76 2.41 -18.68
CA ALA A 245 -9.04 2.25 -20.10
C ALA A 245 -8.46 0.96 -20.70
N GLU A 246 -7.21 0.59 -20.36
CA GLU A 246 -6.60 -0.65 -20.85
C GLU A 246 -7.20 -1.90 -20.21
N ARG A 247 -7.64 -1.79 -18.94
CA ARG A 247 -8.25 -2.90 -18.18
C ARG A 247 -9.75 -3.02 -18.41
N ASN A 248 -10.39 -1.99 -18.96
CA ASN A 248 -11.84 -1.84 -19.05
C ASN A 248 -12.49 -2.11 -17.67
N PHE A 249 -11.91 -1.51 -16.64
CA PHE A 249 -12.31 -1.69 -15.26
C PHE A 249 -12.07 -0.40 -14.48
N ASP A 250 -13.14 0.10 -13.89
CA ASP A 250 -13.19 1.27 -13.01
C ASP A 250 -12.67 0.83 -11.62
N ILE A 251 -11.44 1.21 -11.32
CA ILE A 251 -10.64 0.78 -10.16
C ILE A 251 -11.10 1.54 -8.90
N ASN A 252 -11.32 2.85 -8.99
CA ASN A 252 -11.74 3.69 -7.87
C ASN A 252 -13.28 3.80 -7.72
N ASN A 253 -14.05 3.31 -8.69
CA ASN A 253 -15.52 3.35 -8.76
C ASN A 253 -16.10 4.77 -8.86
N ASP A 254 -15.39 5.69 -9.51
CA ASP A 254 -15.85 7.07 -9.68
C ASP A 254 -16.82 7.25 -10.87
N GLY A 255 -16.93 6.22 -11.72
CA GLY A 255 -17.86 6.16 -12.84
C GLY A 255 -17.27 6.54 -14.20
N ASP A 256 -15.96 6.78 -14.29
CA ASP A 256 -15.26 6.83 -15.57
C ASP A 256 -14.17 5.74 -15.71
N LEU A 257 -13.29 5.88 -16.71
CA LEU A 257 -12.24 4.91 -17.05
C LEU A 257 -10.95 5.63 -17.50
N ASP A 258 -10.84 6.93 -17.22
CA ASP A 258 -9.75 7.77 -17.72
C ASP A 258 -8.55 7.79 -16.75
N ASP A 259 -8.69 7.13 -15.59
CA ASP A 259 -7.68 7.13 -14.56
C ASP A 259 -6.51 6.20 -14.83
N THR A 260 -5.38 6.61 -14.27
CA THR A 260 -4.10 5.91 -14.35
C THR A 260 -3.58 5.67 -12.95
N PHE A 261 -3.13 4.45 -12.67
CA PHE A 261 -2.62 4.01 -11.38
C PHE A 261 -1.17 3.55 -11.51
N ASP A 262 -0.35 3.91 -10.55
CA ASP A 262 0.96 3.33 -10.37
C ASP A 262 0.84 2.02 -9.58
N LEU A 263 1.38 0.94 -10.13
CA LEU A 263 1.49 -0.37 -9.49
C LEU A 263 2.88 -0.50 -8.86
N GLY A 264 2.94 -0.75 -7.56
CA GLY A 264 4.18 -0.75 -6.81
C GLY A 264 4.16 -1.62 -5.56
N GLY A 265 5.23 -1.50 -4.78
CA GLY A 265 5.43 -2.18 -3.50
C GLY A 265 5.93 -1.23 -2.42
N ILE A 266 6.02 -1.71 -1.19
CA ILE A 266 6.67 -0.96 -0.10
C ILE A 266 8.14 -1.37 -0.03
N SER A 267 9.01 -0.37 -0.02
CA SER A 267 10.44 -0.52 0.20
C SER A 267 10.83 0.09 1.55
N ASP A 268 11.77 -0.57 2.24
CA ASP A 268 12.48 -0.02 3.39
C ASP A 268 13.78 0.62 2.88
N LEU A 269 13.82 1.94 2.88
CA LEU A 269 15.00 2.73 2.52
C LEU A 269 15.70 3.17 3.80
N ALA A 270 17.03 3.05 3.84
CA ALA A 270 17.83 3.64 4.90
C ALA A 270 19.00 4.43 4.31
N TRP A 271 19.29 5.57 4.92
CA TRP A 271 20.35 6.47 4.49
C TRP A 271 21.01 7.11 5.71
N ASN A 272 22.22 7.61 5.53
CA ASN A 272 22.89 8.45 6.51
C ASN A 272 22.64 9.91 6.16
N ALA A 273 22.06 10.68 7.08
CA ALA A 273 21.72 12.09 6.85
C ALA A 273 22.95 13.02 6.80
N VAL A 274 24.07 12.60 7.40
CA VAL A 274 25.31 13.38 7.53
C VAL A 274 26.35 12.99 6.49
N ASP A 275 26.47 11.69 6.18
CA ASP A 275 27.47 11.14 5.24
C ASP A 275 26.83 10.23 4.17
N PRO A 276 26.42 10.78 3.01
CA PRO A 276 25.84 10.02 1.91
C PRO A 276 26.85 9.12 1.20
N ALA A 277 28.16 9.25 1.46
CA ALA A 277 29.16 8.34 0.89
C ALA A 277 29.02 6.92 1.45
N LEU A 278 28.36 6.76 2.61
CA LEU A 278 27.97 5.45 3.16
C LEU A 278 26.84 4.78 2.35
N GLY A 279 26.27 5.49 1.38
CA GLY A 279 25.26 5.01 0.45
C GLY A 279 23.86 4.96 1.04
N THR A 280 22.96 4.38 0.27
CA THR A 280 21.60 4.03 0.68
C THR A 280 21.44 2.52 0.67
N SER A 281 20.63 2.00 1.57
CA SER A 281 20.15 0.61 1.50
C SER A 281 18.68 0.61 1.16
N SER A 282 18.28 -0.19 0.18
CA SER A 282 16.89 -0.41 -0.19
C SER A 282 16.56 -1.88 -0.07
N LEU A 283 15.44 -2.19 0.57
CA LEU A 283 14.88 -3.53 0.67
C LEU A 283 13.41 -3.52 0.32
N GLU A 284 13.05 -4.16 -0.78
CA GLU A 284 11.65 -4.40 -1.14
C GLU A 284 11.03 -5.41 -0.15
N LEU A 285 9.92 -5.03 0.49
CA LEU A 285 9.29 -5.86 1.53
C LEU A 285 8.36 -6.93 0.94
N VAL A 286 7.68 -6.64 -0.16
CA VAL A 286 6.75 -7.56 -0.83
C VAL A 286 6.72 -7.26 -2.33
N SER A 287 6.35 -8.27 -3.13
CA SER A 287 6.11 -8.10 -4.57
C SER A 287 5.08 -7.01 -4.87
N PRO A 288 5.22 -6.30 -6.02
CA PRO A 288 4.38 -5.16 -6.34
C PRO A 288 2.95 -5.58 -6.65
N ILE A 289 2.05 -5.29 -5.74
CA ILE A 289 0.60 -5.52 -5.88
C ILE A 289 -0.22 -4.32 -5.41
N LEU A 290 0.43 -3.22 -5.00
CA LEU A 290 -0.21 -2.05 -4.42
C LEU A 290 -0.50 -1.01 -5.48
N LEU A 291 -1.66 -0.37 -5.39
CA LEU A 291 -2.11 0.69 -6.30
C LEU A 291 -2.11 2.04 -5.60
N GLN A 292 -1.73 3.06 -6.35
CA GLN A 292 -1.91 4.49 -6.04
C GLN A 292 -2.31 5.22 -7.32
N GLU A 293 -3.25 6.15 -7.26
CA GLU A 293 -3.65 6.95 -8.43
C GLU A 293 -2.48 7.85 -8.84
N ARG A 294 -2.09 7.78 -10.11
CA ARG A 294 -0.94 8.52 -10.63
C ARG A 294 -1.24 10.01 -10.56
N ASP A 295 -0.23 10.79 -10.15
CA ASP A 295 -0.31 12.24 -9.97
C ASP A 295 -1.25 12.71 -8.84
N ASN A 296 -1.94 11.80 -8.14
CA ASN A 296 -2.82 12.09 -7.01
C ASN A 296 -2.67 11.02 -5.92
N TYR A 297 -1.47 10.93 -5.34
CA TYR A 297 -1.18 9.90 -4.34
C TYR A 297 -1.99 10.14 -3.06
N GLY A 298 -2.55 9.04 -2.53
CA GLY A 298 -3.49 9.11 -1.42
C GLY A 298 -4.88 9.60 -1.81
N SER A 299 -5.27 9.60 -3.09
CA SER A 299 -6.64 9.91 -3.51
C SER A 299 -7.70 8.98 -2.91
N ASP A 300 -8.97 9.38 -3.00
CA ASP A 300 -10.12 8.56 -2.61
C ASP A 300 -10.28 7.34 -3.55
N LEU A 301 -9.80 6.18 -3.09
CA LEU A 301 -9.84 4.92 -3.83
C LEU A 301 -11.03 4.04 -3.45
N ASN A 302 -11.80 4.42 -2.42
CA ASN A 302 -12.97 3.66 -1.96
C ASN A 302 -14.31 4.38 -2.20
N GLY A 303 -14.29 5.60 -2.73
CA GLY A 303 -15.44 6.44 -3.03
C GLY A 303 -16.17 6.95 -1.79
N ASP A 304 -15.49 7.06 -0.64
CA ASP A 304 -16.11 7.55 0.61
C ASP A 304 -16.12 9.08 0.74
N GLY A 305 -15.56 9.78 -0.25
CA GLY A 305 -15.43 11.22 -0.33
C GLY A 305 -14.21 11.77 0.41
N PHE A 306 -13.31 10.89 0.88
CA PHE A 306 -12.08 11.25 1.56
C PHE A 306 -10.87 10.56 0.93
N ASP A 307 -9.79 11.31 0.84
CA ASP A 307 -8.49 10.80 0.42
C ASP A 307 -8.02 9.63 1.32
N ASP A 308 -7.33 8.67 0.71
CA ASP A 308 -6.77 7.45 1.30
C ASP A 308 -5.21 7.41 1.41
N PRO A 309 -4.57 8.26 2.23
CA PRO A 309 -3.14 8.17 2.49
C PRO A 309 -2.71 6.79 2.98
N MET A 310 -1.56 6.31 2.51
CA MET A 310 -1.11 4.96 2.85
C MET A 310 -0.65 4.83 4.29
N PHE A 311 0.03 5.84 4.82
CA PHE A 311 0.63 5.87 6.14
C PHE A 311 0.12 7.09 6.91
N LEU A 312 -0.72 6.86 7.91
CA LEU A 312 -1.29 7.91 8.76
C LEU A 312 -0.66 7.82 10.15
N TRP A 313 0.23 8.77 10.46
CA TRP A 313 1.01 8.76 11.70
C TRP A 313 0.46 9.76 12.72
N THR A 314 0.21 9.29 13.94
CA THR A 314 -0.29 10.11 15.06
C THR A 314 0.74 10.11 16.20
N PRO A 315 1.68 11.09 16.21
CA PRO A 315 2.75 11.20 17.19
C PRO A 315 2.31 11.04 18.65
N ASP A 316 1.27 11.78 19.04
CA ASP A 316 0.79 11.87 20.43
C ASP A 316 0.34 10.54 21.01
N SER A 317 -0.15 9.64 20.16
CA SER A 317 -0.63 8.32 20.55
C SER A 317 0.36 7.20 20.21
N GLY A 318 1.44 7.52 19.49
CA GLY A 318 2.36 6.54 18.95
C GLY A 318 1.71 5.60 17.92
N ARG A 319 0.62 5.99 17.26
CA ARG A 319 -0.14 5.13 16.34
C ARG A 319 0.20 5.40 14.90
N LEU A 320 0.60 4.36 14.20
CA LEU A 320 0.74 4.36 12.74
C LEU A 320 -0.37 3.49 12.16
N ARG A 321 -1.30 4.09 11.43
CA ARG A 321 -2.28 3.36 10.64
C ARG A 321 -1.75 3.22 9.23
N ILE A 322 -1.87 2.02 8.67
CA ILE A 322 -1.41 1.70 7.32
C ILE A 322 -2.62 1.24 6.52
N ARG A 323 -2.90 1.92 5.42
CA ARG A 323 -4.00 1.64 4.49
C ARG A 323 -3.41 1.33 3.12
N LEU A 324 -3.74 0.15 2.58
CA LEU A 324 -3.17 -0.34 1.33
C LEU A 324 -4.29 -0.80 0.41
N PHE A 325 -4.26 -0.37 -0.85
CA PHE A 325 -5.13 -0.89 -1.90
C PHE A 325 -4.33 -1.84 -2.77
N ALA A 326 -4.76 -3.10 -2.83
CA ALA A 326 -4.03 -4.13 -3.56
C ALA A 326 -4.87 -4.73 -4.69
N LEU A 327 -4.23 -4.88 -5.85
CA LEU A 327 -4.75 -5.60 -7.01
C LEU A 327 -4.54 -7.11 -6.80
N LEU A 328 -5.59 -7.82 -6.41
CA LEU A 328 -5.50 -9.23 -6.02
C LEU A 328 -5.52 -10.20 -7.21
N GLY A 329 -5.98 -9.74 -8.37
CA GLY A 329 -6.10 -10.52 -9.60
C GLY A 329 -7.46 -10.35 -10.26
N ASP A 330 -7.87 -11.35 -11.05
CA ASP A 330 -9.10 -11.34 -11.85
C ASP A 330 -10.05 -12.47 -11.43
N VAL A 331 -11.35 -12.15 -11.32
CA VAL A 331 -12.44 -13.11 -11.15
C VAL A 331 -13.50 -12.86 -12.21
N ASN A 332 -13.64 -13.82 -13.13
CA ASN A 332 -14.57 -13.78 -14.25
C ASN A 332 -14.36 -12.57 -15.19
N GLY A 333 -13.11 -12.17 -15.43
CA GLY A 333 -12.79 -11.02 -16.28
C GLY A 333 -13.04 -9.67 -15.61
N ARG A 334 -13.16 -9.65 -14.27
CA ARG A 334 -13.16 -8.45 -13.45
C ARG A 334 -11.99 -8.47 -12.49
N GLU A 335 -11.19 -7.42 -12.52
CA GLU A 335 -10.15 -7.22 -11.54
C GLU A 335 -10.74 -7.02 -10.15
N ILE A 336 -10.03 -7.49 -9.13
CA ILE A 336 -10.41 -7.32 -7.73
C ILE A 336 -9.35 -6.45 -7.08
N VAL A 337 -9.77 -5.25 -6.72
CA VAL A 337 -9.04 -4.35 -5.84
C VAL A 337 -9.64 -4.47 -4.44
N LYS A 338 -8.77 -4.57 -3.43
CA LYS A 338 -9.20 -4.69 -2.05
C LYS A 338 -8.38 -3.78 -1.14
N ARG A 339 -9.07 -3.07 -0.24
CA ARG A 339 -8.48 -2.31 0.85
C ARG A 339 -8.06 -3.24 1.99
N PHE A 340 -6.83 -3.07 2.45
CA PHE A 340 -6.27 -3.69 3.64
C PHE A 340 -5.84 -2.60 4.59
N GLU A 341 -6.10 -2.81 5.88
CA GLU A 341 -5.78 -1.82 6.89
C GLU A 341 -5.26 -2.49 8.16
N THR A 342 -4.24 -1.88 8.75
CA THR A 342 -3.72 -2.28 10.06
C THR A 342 -3.32 -1.05 10.88
N VAL A 343 -3.24 -1.21 12.20
CA VAL A 343 -2.78 -0.17 13.11
C VAL A 343 -1.64 -0.75 13.95
N LEU A 344 -0.49 -0.09 13.87
CA LEU A 344 0.72 -0.40 14.63
C LEU A 344 0.92 0.66 15.72
N TYR A 345 1.47 0.23 16.85
CA TYR A 345 1.83 1.10 17.97
C TYR A 345 3.34 1.15 18.12
N LEU A 346 3.94 2.30 17.81
CA LEU A 346 5.36 2.57 18.01
C LEU A 346 5.61 2.87 19.49
N ARG A 347 6.23 1.91 20.18
CA ARG A 347 6.46 1.96 21.63
C ARG A 347 7.33 3.13 22.07
N ASN A 348 8.18 3.63 21.18
CA ASN A 348 9.11 4.73 21.47
C ASN A 348 8.59 6.09 21.00
N GLY A 349 7.33 6.16 20.53
CA GLY A 349 6.67 7.41 20.16
C GLY A 349 7.32 8.11 18.97
N ALA A 350 7.26 9.44 18.99
CA ALA A 350 7.89 10.30 18.00
C ALA A 350 9.29 10.76 18.42
N ALA A 351 10.15 10.97 17.43
CA ALA A 351 11.39 11.72 17.59
C ALA A 351 11.06 13.21 17.56
N ASN A 352 11.58 13.93 18.55
CA ASN A 352 11.47 15.39 18.64
C ASN A 352 12.62 16.08 17.92
#